data_AF-A0A951P0M5-F1
#
_entry.id   AF-A0A951P0M5-F1
#
_cell.length_a   1.000
_cell.length_b   1.000
_cell.length_c   1.000
_cell.angle_alpha   90.00
_cell.angle_beta   90.00
_cell.angle_gamma   90.00
#
_symmetry.space_group_name_H-M   'P 1'
#
loop_
_entity.id
_entity.type
_entity.pdbx_description
1 polymer ?
#
loop_
_entity_poly.entity_id
_entity_poly.type
_entity_poly.pdbx_seq_one_letter_code
_entity_poly.pdbx_strand_id
1 'polypeptide(L)'
;MSHRTFAFLEQQSIELEAAKSRTEKTALLKKLTDYRSLNECRTGIIRLERSDVNRLIELMRDRNPALTQKLSGFTALTNNITVLPSEIEFLLAIVQHS
;
A
#
# COMPACT_ATOMS: atom_id res chain seq x y z
N MET A 1 -14.83 -32.53 -22.02
CA MET A 1 -14.49 -31.10 -21.85
C MET A 1 -13.09 -31.03 -21.28
N SER A 2 -12.19 -30.32 -21.97
CA SER A 2 -10.75 -30.56 -21.91
C SER A 2 -10.05 -29.80 -20.78
N HIS A 3 -9.14 -30.48 -20.08
CA HIS A 3 -8.19 -29.92 -19.10
C HIS A 3 -7.46 -28.63 -19.58
N ARG A 4 -7.29 -28.46 -20.90
CA ARG A 4 -6.68 -27.27 -21.52
C ARG A 4 -7.47 -25.98 -21.33
N THR A 5 -8.80 -26.04 -21.25
CA THR A 5 -9.64 -24.84 -21.07
C THR A 5 -9.57 -24.32 -19.63
N PHE A 6 -9.40 -25.23 -18.66
CA PHE A 6 -9.29 -24.87 -17.25
C PHE A 6 -7.97 -24.15 -16.95
N ALA A 7 -6.85 -24.69 -17.43
CA ALA A 7 -5.53 -24.09 -17.26
C ALA A 7 -5.43 -22.67 -17.89
N PHE A 8 -6.10 -22.42 -19.01
CA PHE A 8 -6.12 -21.11 -19.66
C PHE A 8 -6.91 -20.05 -18.87
N LEU A 9 -7.99 -20.45 -18.20
CA LEU A 9 -8.77 -19.56 -17.33
C LEU A 9 -8.02 -19.24 -16.03
N GLU A 10 -7.34 -20.24 -15.47
CA GLU A 10 -6.48 -20.04 -14.29
C GLU A 10 -5.31 -19.09 -14.60
N GLN A 11 -4.65 -19.26 -15.75
CA GLN A 11 -3.55 -18.39 -16.18
C GLN A 11 -3.99 -16.92 -16.30
N GLN A 12 -5.11 -16.66 -16.99
CA GLN A 12 -5.66 -15.30 -17.13
C GLN A 12 -6.07 -14.69 -15.79
N SER A 13 -6.61 -15.49 -14.88
CA SER A 13 -6.96 -15.04 -13.53
C SER A 13 -5.71 -14.57 -12.77
N ILE A 14 -4.63 -15.35 -12.81
CA ILE A 14 -3.35 -15.00 -12.17
C ILE A 14 -2.76 -13.72 -12.76
N GLU A 15 -2.77 -13.59 -14.10
CA GLU A 15 -2.26 -12.39 -14.78
C GLU A 15 -3.07 -11.14 -14.44
N LEU A 16 -4.40 -11.27 -14.34
CA LEU A 16 -5.28 -10.17 -13.95
C LEU A 16 -5.03 -9.72 -12.51
N GLU A 17 -4.90 -10.66 -11.58
CA GLU A 17 -4.59 -10.34 -10.18
C GLU A 17 -3.20 -9.72 -10.03
N ALA A 18 -2.21 -10.20 -10.78
CA ALA A 18 -0.88 -9.58 -10.84
C ALA A 18 -0.92 -8.16 -11.42
N ALA A 19 -1.74 -7.90 -12.44
CA ALA A 19 -1.92 -6.58 -13.04
C ALA A 19 -2.61 -5.60 -12.10
N LYS A 20 -3.65 -6.04 -11.37
CA LYS A 20 -4.31 -5.25 -10.33
C LYS A 20 -3.32 -4.90 -9.21
N SER A 21 -2.59 -5.88 -8.69
CA SER A 21 -1.61 -5.67 -7.63
C SER A 21 -0.51 -4.67 -8.03
N ARG A 22 -0.04 -4.72 -9.29
CA ARG A 22 0.90 -3.73 -9.82
C ARG A 22 0.28 -2.32 -9.87
N THR A 23 -0.96 -2.21 -10.32
CA THR A 23 -1.67 -0.93 -10.40
C THR A 23 -1.86 -0.31 -9.01
N GLU A 24 -2.26 -1.12 -8.03
CA GLU A 24 -2.42 -0.71 -6.63
C GLU A 24 -1.09 -0.27 -6.02
N LYS A 25 -0.01 -1.03 -6.25
CA LYS A 25 1.35 -0.66 -5.83
C LYS A 25 1.75 0.70 -6.42
N THR A 26 1.57 0.90 -7.73
CA THR A 26 1.92 2.16 -8.40
C THR A 26 1.10 3.34 -7.88
N ALA A 27 -0.20 3.14 -7.64
CA ALA A 27 -1.08 4.17 -7.07
C ALA A 27 -0.64 4.56 -5.66
N LEU A 28 -0.32 3.58 -4.81
CA LEU A 28 0.17 3.82 -3.44
C LEU A 28 1.52 4.54 -3.43
N LEU A 29 2.48 4.10 -4.25
CA LEU A 29 3.77 4.78 -4.43
C LEU A 29 3.60 6.23 -4.87
N LYS A 30 2.67 6.49 -5.80
CA LYS A 30 2.37 7.84 -6.26
C LYS A 30 1.79 8.68 -5.12
N LYS A 31 0.80 8.17 -4.36
CA LYS A 31 0.22 8.87 -3.20
C LYS A 31 1.29 9.26 -2.18
N LEU A 32 2.19 8.33 -1.83
CA LEU A 32 3.27 8.57 -0.87
C LEU A 32 4.32 9.57 -1.40
N THR A 33 4.69 9.46 -2.69
CA THR A 33 5.65 10.37 -3.34
C THR A 33 5.08 11.78 -3.42
N ASP A 34 3.83 11.92 -3.88
CA ASP A 34 3.13 13.20 -3.96
C ASP A 34 3.04 13.85 -2.57
N TYR A 35 2.69 13.06 -1.54
CA TYR A 35 2.67 13.55 -0.18
C TYR A 35 4.04 14.06 0.28
N ARG A 36 5.11 13.28 0.04
CA ARG A 36 6.49 13.67 0.38
C ARG A 36 6.87 14.99 -0.28
N SER A 37 6.57 15.14 -1.57
CA SER A 37 6.85 16.35 -2.34
C SER A 37 6.05 17.56 -1.84
N LEU A 38 4.79 17.37 -1.45
CA LEU A 38 3.94 18.45 -0.96
C LEU A 38 4.26 18.89 0.48
N ASN A 39 4.81 17.99 1.29
CA ASN A 39 5.04 18.24 2.72
C ASN A 39 6.52 18.42 3.07
N GLU A 40 7.45 18.43 2.12
CA GLU A 40 8.91 18.70 2.26
C GLU A 40 9.46 18.47 3.68
N CYS A 41 9.52 17.20 4.11
CA CYS A 41 10.05 16.80 5.41
C CYS A 41 9.30 17.35 6.64
N ARG A 42 7.99 17.60 6.53
CA ARG A 42 7.11 18.00 7.63
C ARG A 42 6.10 16.90 7.95
N THR A 43 5.70 16.87 9.21
CA THR A 43 4.53 16.10 9.64
C THR A 43 3.28 16.69 9.02
N GLY A 44 2.39 15.83 8.54
CA GLY A 44 1.15 16.23 7.91
C GLY A 44 0.17 15.06 7.86
N ILE A 45 -0.91 15.24 7.12
CA ILE A 45 -2.01 14.28 7.04
C ILE A 45 -2.07 13.74 5.61
N ILE A 46 -1.87 12.44 5.45
CA ILE A 46 -2.09 11.74 4.19
C ILE A 46 -3.47 11.07 4.22
N ARG A 47 -4.19 11.15 3.09
CA ARG A 47 -5.42 10.40 2.92
C ARG A 47 -5.13 9.03 2.30
N LEU A 48 -5.40 7.97 3.04
CA LEU A 48 -5.22 6.58 2.62
C LEU A 48 -6.53 5.82 2.70
N GLU A 49 -6.76 4.94 1.73
CA GLU A 49 -7.92 4.06 1.74
C GLU A 49 -7.66 2.85 2.64
N ARG A 50 -8.72 2.16 3.06
CA ARG A 50 -8.58 0.96 3.89
C ARG A 50 -7.72 -0.12 3.23
N SER A 51 -7.81 -0.25 1.90
CA SER A 51 -6.95 -1.13 1.10
C SER A 51 -5.48 -0.74 1.20
N ASP A 52 -5.17 0.55 1.04
CA ASP A 52 -3.81 1.08 1.19
C ASP A 52 -3.25 0.77 2.59
N VAL A 53 -4.04 1.05 3.64
CA VAL A 53 -3.64 0.84 5.04
C VAL A 53 -3.41 -0.64 5.32
N ASN A 54 -4.31 -1.52 4.90
CA ASN A 54 -4.14 -2.97 5.05
C ASN A 54 -2.88 -3.45 4.35
N ARG A 55 -2.65 -2.99 3.11
CA ARG A 55 -1.47 -3.35 2.34
C ARG A 55 -0.18 -2.90 3.03
N LEU A 56 -0.16 -1.67 3.54
CA LEU A 56 0.98 -1.16 4.31
C LEU A 56 1.23 -2.00 5.57
N ILE A 57 0.19 -2.33 6.33
CA ILE A 57 0.29 -3.22 7.51
C ILE A 57 0.88 -4.58 7.12
N GLU A 58 0.42 -5.19 6.02
CA GLU A 58 0.97 -6.46 5.54
C GLU A 58 2.45 -6.36 5.18
N LEU A 59 2.86 -5.29 4.50
CA LEU A 59 4.26 -5.08 4.09
C LEU A 59 5.19 -4.76 5.27
N MET A 60 4.65 -4.19 6.37
CA MET A 60 5.45 -3.67 7.48
C MET A 60 5.45 -4.53 8.75
N ARG A 61 4.58 -5.54 8.85
CA ARG A 61 4.24 -6.24 10.11
C ARG A 61 5.46 -6.52 11.02
N ASP A 62 6.56 -7.01 10.45
CA ASP A 62 7.79 -7.33 11.19
C ASP A 62 8.88 -6.25 11.15
N ARG A 63 8.77 -5.26 10.27
CA ARG A 63 9.83 -4.25 10.02
C ARG A 63 9.65 -2.97 10.84
N ASN A 64 8.42 -2.60 11.19
CA ASN A 64 8.14 -1.44 12.04
C ASN A 64 6.85 -1.65 12.85
N PRO A 65 6.94 -2.25 14.05
CA PRO A 65 5.76 -2.57 14.86
C PRO A 65 5.02 -1.33 15.35
N ALA A 66 5.73 -0.24 15.64
CA ALA A 66 5.12 1.01 16.09
C ALA A 66 4.23 1.64 14.99
N LEU A 67 4.75 1.74 13.77
CA LEU A 67 3.98 2.24 12.63
C LEU A 67 2.84 1.28 12.22
N THR A 68 3.08 -0.02 12.32
CA THR A 68 2.04 -1.04 12.08
C THR A 68 0.89 -0.93 13.09
N GLN A 69 1.20 -0.73 14.38
CA GLN A 69 0.19 -0.53 15.42
C GLN A 69 -0.59 0.76 15.20
N LYS A 70 0.10 1.85 14.82
CA LYS A 70 -0.51 3.13 14.48
C LYS A 70 -1.48 3.01 13.31
N LEU A 71 -1.09 2.31 12.25
CA LEU A 71 -1.96 2.04 11.10
C LEU A 71 -3.08 1.05 11.43
N SER A 72 -2.86 0.09 12.32
CA SER A 72 -3.90 -0.86 12.74
C SER A 72 -4.97 -0.19 13.62
N GLY A 73 -4.58 0.83 14.39
CA GLY A 73 -5.49 1.68 15.15
C GLY A 73 -6.23 2.73 14.29
N PHE A 74 -5.95 2.78 12.99
CA PHE A 74 -6.63 3.67 12.07
C PHE A 74 -8.12 3.29 11.92
N THR A 75 -9.01 4.25 12.18
CA THR A 75 -10.46 4.10 12.00
C THR A 75 -10.88 4.73 10.68
N ALA A 76 -11.65 4.00 9.87
CA ALA A 76 -12.05 4.39 8.50
C ALA A 76 -12.95 5.65 8.40
N LEU A 77 -13.21 6.34 9.50
CA LEU A 77 -14.13 7.49 9.55
C LEU A 77 -13.59 8.71 8.78
N THR A 78 -12.27 8.92 8.73
CA THR A 78 -11.68 10.13 8.11
C THR A 78 -10.72 9.83 6.96
N ASN A 79 -10.29 8.58 6.77
CA ASN A 79 -9.23 8.19 5.82
C ASN A 79 -7.91 8.97 6.00
N ASN A 80 -7.75 9.70 7.11
CA ASN A 80 -6.66 10.64 7.33
C ASN A 80 -5.69 10.08 8.36
N ILE A 81 -4.43 9.92 7.98
CA ILE A 81 -3.37 9.44 8.86
C ILE A 81 -2.32 10.53 8.99
N THR A 82 -2.00 10.89 10.23
CA THR A 82 -0.87 11.77 10.51
C THR A 82 0.42 10.98 10.33
N VAL A 83 1.30 11.44 9.43
CA VAL A 83 2.55 10.74 9.14
C VAL A 83 3.73 11.69 9.31
N LEU A 84 4.74 11.21 10.03
CA LEU A 84 6.01 11.88 10.20
C LEU A 84 6.86 11.77 8.92
N PRO A 85 7.80 12.69 8.70
CA PRO A 85 8.73 12.61 7.56
C PRO A 85 9.44 11.26 7.47
N SER A 86 9.96 10.76 8.59
CA SER A 86 10.66 9.47 8.67
C SER A 86 9.74 8.27 8.41
N GLU A 87 8.47 8.35 8.80
CA GLU A 87 7.49 7.32 8.52
C GLU A 87 7.15 7.28 7.02
N ILE A 88 7.06 8.43 6.35
CA ILE A 88 6.86 8.47 4.88
C ILE A 88 8.05 7.88 4.13
N GLU A 89 9.29 8.22 4.50
CA GLU A 89 10.47 7.63 3.86
C GLU A 89 10.48 6.10 4.03
N PHE A 90 10.09 5.61 5.21
CA PHE A 90 9.97 4.18 5.46
C PHE A 90 8.86 3.53 4.62
N LEU A 91 7.69 4.16 4.52
CA LEU A 91 6.58 3.68 3.70
C LEU A 91 6.93 3.69 2.20
N LEU A 92 7.67 4.68 1.73
CA LEU A 92 8.15 4.72 0.36
C LEU A 92 9.11 3.56 0.08
N ALA A 93 10.09 3.35 0.96
CA ALA A 93 11.03 2.25 0.82
C ALA A 93 10.33 0.89 0.84
N ILE A 94 9.36 0.68 1.74
CA ILE A 94 8.67 -0.60 1.86
C ILE A 94 7.87 -0.93 0.59
N VAL A 95 7.14 0.05 0.04
CA VAL A 95 6.32 -0.16 -1.16
C VAL A 95 7.20 -0.26 -2.41
N GLN A 96 8.29 0.49 -2.49
CA GLN A 96 9.22 0.40 -3.61
C GLN A 96 9.84 -0.99 -3.72
N HIS A 97 10.21 -1.59 -2.59
CA HIS A 97 10.87 -2.90 -2.50
C HIS A 97 9.92 -4.11 -2.32
N SER A 98 8.60 -3.91 -2.31
CA SER A 98 7.59 -4.99 -2.21
C SER A 98 7.17 -5.60 -3.53
#